data_AF-F2NRI7-F1
#
_entry.id   AF-F2NRI7-F1
#
_cell.length_a   1.000
_cell.length_b   1.000
_cell.length_c   1.000
_cell.angle_alpha   90.00
_cell.angle_beta   90.00
_cell.angle_gamma   90.00
#
_symmetry.space_group_name_H-M   'P 1'
#
loop_
_entity.id
_entity.type
_entity.pdbx_description
1 polymer ?
#
loop_
_entity_poly.entity_id
_entity_poly.type
_entity_poly.pdbx_seq_one_letter_code
_entity_poly.pdbx_strand_id
1 'polypeptide(L)'
;MNLIDISTNLAASLFPDETWEEQYKNVFVANSRKPKNSEQKAVFEKELLMARIASDNGHIVFLLPEIPIKKNPDALLDAEFTEFKSVSGGENAVSHRFRDALHQGQNVYLKIDSNITVKRIKQIIAGVLKEKENTGKVYCYITRLDTFYQWNMQDLKHNKAPKGALSLPQADKNQDSDIFNIADFEKKSSEELK
;
A
#
# COMPACT_ATOMS: atom_id res chain seq x y z
N MET A 1 -21.89 10.33 0.26
CA MET A 1 -20.81 11.16 0.83
C MET A 1 -19.51 10.59 0.28
N ASN A 2 -18.66 11.41 -0.34
CA ASN A 2 -17.42 10.91 -0.95
C ASN A 2 -16.37 10.64 0.15
N LEU A 3 -15.30 9.90 -0.15
CA LEU A 3 -14.29 9.53 0.85
C LEU A 3 -13.55 10.75 1.42
N ILE A 4 -13.34 11.80 0.61
CA ILE A 4 -12.73 13.07 1.05
C ILE A 4 -13.59 13.72 2.13
N ASP A 5 -14.91 13.80 1.94
CA ASP A 5 -15.85 14.36 2.91
C ASP A 5 -15.80 13.57 4.22
N ILE A 6 -15.76 12.24 4.15
CA ILE A 6 -15.69 11.35 5.33
C ILE A 6 -14.37 11.60 6.09
N SER A 7 -13.24 11.58 5.38
CA SER A 7 -11.92 11.81 5.99
C SER A 7 -11.81 13.20 6.59
N THR A 8 -12.32 14.23 5.90
CA THR A 8 -12.32 15.62 6.37
C THR A 8 -13.16 15.79 7.62
N ASN A 9 -14.39 15.26 7.63
CA ASN A 9 -15.29 15.34 8.78
C ASN A 9 -14.73 14.59 10.00
N LEU A 10 -14.11 13.43 9.78
CA LEU A 10 -13.46 12.68 10.84
C LEU A 10 -12.26 13.44 11.41
N ALA A 11 -11.40 13.98 10.55
CA ALA A 11 -10.23 14.76 10.95
C ALA A 11 -10.62 16.00 11.77
N ALA A 12 -11.63 16.75 11.32
CA ALA A 12 -12.15 17.92 12.03
C ALA A 12 -12.82 17.56 13.37
N SER A 13 -13.50 16.41 13.43
CA SER A 13 -14.14 15.93 14.68
C SER A 13 -13.10 15.49 15.72
N LEU A 14 -12.03 14.80 15.28
CA LEU A 14 -10.97 14.33 16.16
C LEU A 14 -10.04 15.46 16.64
N PHE A 15 -9.84 16.49 15.80
CA PHE A 15 -8.94 17.61 16.06
C PHE A 15 -9.63 18.94 15.72
N PRO A 16 -10.59 19.39 16.55
CA PRO A 16 -11.41 20.56 16.24
C PRO A 16 -10.63 21.87 16.24
N ASP A 17 -9.50 21.93 16.95
CA ASP A 17 -8.63 23.12 17.03
C ASP A 17 -7.57 23.16 15.91
N GLU A 18 -7.53 22.15 15.04
CA GLU A 18 -6.59 22.08 13.93
C GLU A 18 -7.15 22.67 12.64
N THR A 19 -6.24 23.16 11.82
CA THR A 19 -6.51 23.51 10.43
C THR A 19 -5.71 22.59 9.52
N TRP A 20 -6.32 22.21 8.40
CA TRP A 20 -5.76 21.22 7.47
C TRP A 20 -5.37 21.91 6.17
N GLU A 21 -4.08 21.86 5.84
CA GLU A 21 -3.54 22.44 4.61
C GLU A 21 -3.24 21.32 3.61
N GLU A 22 -3.79 21.42 2.40
CA GLU A 22 -3.44 20.51 1.32
C GLU A 22 -2.03 20.83 0.80
N GLN A 23 -1.07 19.96 1.12
CA GLN A 23 0.35 20.11 0.73
C GLN A 23 0.67 19.42 -0.60
N TYR A 24 -0.17 18.48 -1.00
CA TYR A 24 -0.11 17.73 -2.25
C TYR A 24 -1.52 17.19 -2.51
N LYS A 25 -1.85 16.85 -3.77
CA LYS A 25 -3.17 16.30 -4.11
C LYS A 25 -3.58 15.22 -3.11
N ASN A 26 -4.75 15.33 -2.49
CA ASN A 26 -5.28 14.39 -1.49
C ASN A 26 -4.38 14.17 -0.25
N VAL A 27 -3.40 15.03 0.02
CA VAL A 27 -2.54 14.99 1.20
C VAL A 27 -2.72 16.28 1.99
N PHE A 28 -3.40 16.13 3.12
CA PHE A 28 -3.72 17.21 4.04
C PHE A 28 -2.84 17.10 5.27
N VAL A 29 -2.32 18.23 5.74
CA VAL A 29 -1.40 18.27 6.88
C VAL A 29 -1.97 19.17 7.95
N ALA A 30 -2.04 18.66 9.18
CA ALA A 30 -2.42 19.49 10.33
C ALA A 30 -1.39 20.61 10.52
N ASN A 31 -1.86 21.84 10.74
CA ASN A 31 -0.99 23.01 10.83
C ASN A 31 0.03 22.89 11.98
N SER A 32 -0.33 22.25 13.10
CA SER A 32 0.60 22.00 14.21
C SER A 32 1.70 20.97 13.90
N ARG A 33 1.57 20.18 12.82
CA ARG A 33 2.56 19.20 12.36
C ARG A 33 3.77 19.82 11.67
N LYS A 34 3.71 21.13 11.36
CA LYS A 34 4.81 21.87 10.74
C LYS A 34 6.07 21.79 11.63
N PRO A 35 7.22 21.35 11.08
CA PRO A 35 8.41 21.09 11.88
C PRO A 35 8.99 22.38 12.46
N LYS A 36 9.39 22.34 13.75
CA LYS A 36 9.98 23.48 14.47
C LYS A 36 11.50 23.40 14.57
N ASN A 37 12.07 22.22 14.30
CA ASN A 37 13.51 21.96 14.33
C ASN A 37 13.92 20.96 13.22
N SER A 38 15.23 20.75 13.07
CA SER A 38 15.83 19.92 12.02
C SER A 38 15.48 18.44 12.16
N GLU A 39 15.37 17.92 13.39
CA GLU A 39 15.00 16.53 13.65
C GLU A 39 13.54 16.26 13.26
N GLN A 40 12.61 17.13 13.69
CA GLN A 40 11.21 17.08 13.30
C GLN A 40 11.05 17.21 11.79
N LYS A 41 11.86 18.07 11.14
CA LYS A 41 11.84 18.23 9.69
C LYS A 41 12.20 16.92 8.98
N ALA A 42 13.23 16.21 9.43
CA ALA A 42 13.65 14.95 8.82
C ALA A 42 12.61 13.82 8.99
N VAL A 43 11.87 13.80 10.11
CA VAL A 43 10.76 12.87 10.33
C VAL A 43 9.58 13.24 9.44
N PHE A 44 9.16 14.51 9.48
CA PHE A 44 8.06 15.04 8.67
C PHE A 44 8.27 14.80 7.17
N GLU A 45 9.48 15.02 6.64
CA GLU A 45 9.76 14.79 5.21
C GLU A 45 9.60 13.32 4.81
N LYS A 46 9.93 12.37 5.70
CA LYS A 46 9.73 10.93 5.45
C LYS A 46 8.25 10.57 5.43
N GLU A 47 7.49 11.07 6.40
CA GLU A 47 6.04 10.86 6.48
C GLU A 47 5.32 11.50 5.29
N LEU A 48 5.72 12.72 4.91
CA LEU A 48 5.18 13.41 3.75
C LEU A 48 5.49 12.67 2.44
N LEU A 49 6.69 12.11 2.29
CA LEU A 49 7.02 11.25 1.15
C LEU A 49 6.09 10.03 1.11
N MET A 50 5.89 9.35 2.23
CA MET A 50 4.97 8.21 2.31
C MET A 50 3.53 8.61 1.99
N ALA A 51 3.05 9.75 2.51
CA ALA A 51 1.72 10.28 2.21
C ALA A 51 1.52 10.57 0.71
N ARG A 52 2.53 11.15 0.05
CA ARG A 52 2.52 11.38 -1.40
C ARG A 52 2.42 10.08 -2.19
N ILE A 53 3.23 9.08 -1.84
CA ILE A 53 3.18 7.75 -2.48
C ILE A 53 1.79 7.13 -2.33
N ALA A 54 1.19 7.19 -1.14
CA ALA A 54 -0.16 6.68 -0.92
C ALA A 54 -1.19 7.44 -1.78
N SER A 55 -1.09 8.78 -1.86
CA SER A 55 -1.96 9.59 -2.71
C SER A 55 -1.82 9.28 -4.20
N ASP A 56 -0.60 9.10 -4.70
CA ASP A 56 -0.33 8.71 -6.08
C ASP A 56 -0.95 7.33 -6.41
N ASN A 57 -1.18 6.51 -5.39
CA ASN A 57 -1.87 5.22 -5.49
C ASN A 57 -3.38 5.29 -5.17
N GLY A 58 -3.96 6.50 -5.15
CA GLY A 58 -5.39 6.74 -5.07
C GLY A 58 -5.96 6.91 -3.65
N HIS A 59 -5.10 6.98 -2.63
CA HIS A 59 -5.53 7.16 -1.24
C HIS A 59 -5.66 8.64 -0.85
N ILE A 60 -6.41 8.89 0.21
CA ILE A 60 -6.51 10.21 0.84
C ILE A 60 -5.80 10.14 2.19
N VAL A 61 -4.91 11.09 2.44
CA VAL A 61 -4.05 11.08 3.62
C VAL A 61 -4.20 12.38 4.40
N PHE A 62 -4.47 12.27 5.69
CA PHE A 62 -4.40 13.37 6.65
C PHE A 62 -3.25 13.09 7.62
N LEU A 63 -2.14 13.82 7.52
CA LEU A 63 -1.04 13.73 8.49
C LEU A 63 -1.44 14.42 9.79
N LEU A 64 -1.52 13.63 10.86
CA LEU A 64 -2.10 14.04 12.14
C LEU A 64 -1.12 14.87 12.98
N PRO A 65 -1.61 15.70 13.91
CA PRO A 65 -0.79 16.36 14.93
C PRO A 65 0.02 15.37 15.78
N GLU A 66 1.19 15.79 16.27
CA GLU A 66 1.97 15.04 17.29
C GLU A 66 1.38 15.20 18.71
N ILE A 67 0.06 15.30 18.84
CA ILE A 67 -0.60 15.45 20.14
C ILE A 67 -0.90 14.05 20.70
N PRO A 68 -0.63 13.77 21.99
CA PRO A 68 -0.83 12.45 22.54
C PRO A 68 -2.32 12.06 22.61
N ILE A 69 -2.80 11.25 21.66
CA ILE A 69 -4.12 10.62 21.71
C ILE A 69 -3.95 9.11 21.91
N LYS A 70 -3.56 8.70 23.13
CA LYS A 70 -3.44 7.30 23.61
C LYS A 70 -2.45 6.39 22.83
N LYS A 71 -2.53 6.32 21.51
CA LYS A 71 -1.55 5.75 20.59
C LYS A 71 -1.47 6.66 19.37
N ASN A 72 -0.44 7.49 19.30
CA ASN A 72 -0.32 8.61 18.34
C ASN A 72 -0.10 8.04 16.93
N PRO A 73 -1.15 7.93 16.10
CA PRO A 73 -0.97 7.46 14.74
C PRO A 73 -0.42 8.59 13.89
N ASP A 74 0.39 8.26 12.89
CA ASP A 74 0.96 9.28 12.01
C ASP A 74 -0.10 9.91 11.10
N ALA A 75 -1.09 9.12 10.67
CA ALA A 75 -2.06 9.56 9.68
C ALA A 75 -3.47 8.95 9.85
N LEU A 76 -4.46 9.63 9.27
CA LEU A 76 -5.64 8.96 8.72
C LEU A 76 -5.37 8.67 7.25
N LEU A 77 -5.39 7.40 6.86
CA LEU A 77 -5.35 6.97 5.46
C LEU A 77 -6.73 6.40 5.13
N ASP A 78 -7.43 7.03 4.20
CA ASP A 78 -8.84 6.73 3.85
C ASP A 78 -9.78 6.72 5.06
N ALA A 79 -9.63 7.73 5.94
CA ALA A 79 -10.35 7.85 7.21
C ALA A 79 -10.05 6.76 8.25
N GLU A 80 -8.96 6.00 8.11
CA GLU A 80 -8.55 5.00 9.10
C GLU A 80 -7.18 5.33 9.71
N PHE A 81 -7.08 5.26 11.05
CA PHE A 81 -5.81 5.47 11.76
C PHE A 81 -4.73 4.50 11.30
N THR A 82 -3.61 5.05 10.84
CA THR A 82 -2.53 4.29 10.21
C THR A 82 -1.18 4.78 10.71
N GLU A 83 -0.35 3.82 11.13
CA GLU A 83 1.03 4.06 11.56
C GLU A 83 1.99 3.84 10.38
N PHE A 84 2.90 4.78 10.14
CA PHE A 84 3.86 4.75 9.04
C PHE A 84 5.21 4.23 9.50
N LYS A 85 5.79 3.27 8.77
CA LYS A 85 7.18 2.83 8.98
C LYS A 85 7.93 2.69 7.67
N SER A 86 9.08 3.34 7.58
CA SER A 86 10.07 3.09 6.53
C SER A 86 11.04 1.97 6.95
N VAL A 87 11.35 1.05 6.05
CA VAL A 87 12.20 -0.12 6.30
C VAL A 87 13.27 -0.23 5.22
N SER A 88 14.51 0.12 5.55
CA SER A 88 15.69 -0.02 4.66
C SER A 88 16.56 -1.24 4.97
N GLY A 89 16.26 -1.98 6.05
CA GLY A 89 17.02 -3.16 6.47
C GLY A 89 16.50 -4.48 5.89
N GLY A 90 17.10 -5.58 6.36
CA GLY A 90 16.69 -6.94 6.02
C GLY A 90 15.42 -7.42 6.72
N GLU A 91 15.17 -8.72 6.67
CA GLU A 91 13.95 -9.35 7.17
C GLU A 91 13.65 -9.05 8.65
N ASN A 92 14.69 -9.03 9.48
CA ASN A 92 14.57 -8.68 10.91
C ASN A 92 14.08 -7.25 11.10
N ALA A 93 14.48 -6.33 10.22
CA ALA A 93 14.03 -4.94 10.27
C ALA A 93 12.54 -4.83 9.93
N VAL A 94 12.06 -5.60 8.93
CA VAL A 94 10.63 -5.68 8.59
C VAL A 94 9.83 -6.20 9.79
N SER A 95 10.25 -7.32 10.38
CA SER A 95 9.58 -7.92 11.54
C SER A 95 9.51 -6.95 12.72
N HIS A 96 10.64 -6.32 13.06
CA HIS A 96 10.74 -5.38 14.17
C HIS A 96 9.86 -4.15 13.97
N ARG A 97 9.98 -3.48 12.81
CA ARG A 97 9.20 -2.27 12.49
C ARG A 97 7.71 -2.55 12.39
N PHE A 98 7.33 -3.69 11.83
CA PHE A 98 5.92 -4.08 11.78
C PHE A 98 5.35 -4.36 13.18
N ARG A 99 6.11 -5.06 14.05
CA ARG A 99 5.69 -5.28 15.44
C ARG A 99 5.54 -3.98 16.22
N ASP A 100 6.49 -3.05 16.05
CA ASP A 100 6.45 -1.71 16.62
C ASP A 100 5.18 -0.97 16.20
N ALA A 101 4.90 -0.93 14.89
CA ALA A 101 3.71 -0.30 14.37
C ALA A 101 2.41 -0.92 14.89
N LEU A 102 2.33 -2.24 15.02
CA LEU A 102 1.15 -2.91 15.58
C LEU A 102 0.89 -2.59 17.06
N HIS A 103 1.89 -2.12 17.81
CA HIS A 103 1.64 -1.62 19.17
C HIS A 103 0.91 -0.28 19.15
N GLN A 104 1.22 0.55 18.15
CA GLN A 104 0.79 1.95 18.02
C GLN A 104 -0.49 2.10 17.20
N GLY A 105 -0.67 1.32 16.13
CA GLY A 105 -1.78 1.48 15.18
C GLY A 105 -2.64 0.25 15.02
N GLN A 106 -3.89 0.47 14.58
CA GLN A 106 -4.76 -0.59 14.07
C GLN A 106 -4.34 -1.00 12.65
N ASN A 107 -4.03 -0.02 11.80
CA ASN A 107 -3.48 -0.23 10.46
C ASN A 107 -2.00 0.15 10.42
N VAL A 108 -1.27 -0.44 9.48
CA VAL A 108 0.15 -0.20 9.30
C VAL A 108 0.44 0.09 7.84
N TYR A 109 1.19 1.16 7.57
CA TYR A 109 1.77 1.43 6.27
C TYR A 109 3.29 1.22 6.32
N LEU A 110 3.77 0.22 5.58
CA LEU A 110 5.19 -0.05 5.41
C LEU A 110 5.70 0.48 4.06
N LYS A 111 6.75 1.29 4.10
CA LYS A 111 7.59 1.58 2.92
C LYS A 111 8.84 0.71 2.97
N ILE A 112 8.99 -0.21 2.02
CA ILE A 112 10.09 -1.17 1.96
C ILE A 112 11.13 -0.73 0.93
N ASP A 113 12.28 -0.31 1.45
CA ASP A 113 13.48 0.09 0.72
C ASP A 113 14.52 -1.04 0.78
N SER A 114 14.12 -2.27 0.42
CA SER A 114 15.00 -3.45 0.46
C SER A 114 14.67 -4.47 -0.62
N ASN A 115 15.61 -5.40 -0.85
CA ASN A 115 15.50 -6.43 -1.89
C ASN A 115 14.65 -7.65 -1.50
N ILE A 116 13.86 -7.55 -0.43
CA ILE A 116 13.02 -8.64 0.06
C ILE A 116 11.88 -8.86 -0.94
N THR A 117 11.50 -10.12 -1.15
CA THR A 117 10.38 -10.48 -2.04
C THR A 117 9.04 -10.24 -1.35
N VAL A 118 7.99 -9.95 -2.13
CA VAL A 118 6.61 -9.80 -1.62
C VAL A 118 6.19 -11.03 -0.81
N LYS A 119 6.47 -12.24 -1.34
CA LYS A 119 6.19 -13.51 -0.65
C LYS A 119 6.85 -13.56 0.73
N ARG A 120 8.11 -13.14 0.83
CA ARG A 120 8.85 -13.16 2.08
C ARG A 120 8.35 -12.09 3.07
N ILE A 121 8.02 -10.90 2.60
CA ILE A 121 7.38 -9.85 3.42
C ILE A 121 6.07 -10.36 4.02
N LYS A 122 5.20 -10.96 3.20
CA LYS A 122 3.94 -11.56 3.67
C LYS A 122 4.17 -12.64 4.73
N GLN A 123 5.16 -13.52 4.54
CA GLN A 123 5.51 -14.55 5.53
C GLN A 123 5.99 -13.95 6.86
N ILE A 124 6.81 -12.90 6.82
CA ILE A 124 7.29 -12.22 8.03
C ILE A 124 6.11 -11.59 8.78
N ILE A 125 5.26 -10.86 8.07
CA ILE A 125 4.06 -10.22 8.65
C ILE A 125 3.12 -11.28 9.24
N ALA A 126 2.83 -12.35 8.51
CA ALA A 126 2.01 -13.46 8.99
C ALA A 126 2.60 -14.09 10.26
N GLY A 127 3.93 -14.22 10.35
CA GLY A 127 4.63 -14.67 11.54
C GLY A 127 4.36 -13.80 12.76
N VAL A 128 4.44 -12.47 12.60
CA VAL A 128 4.15 -11.51 13.68
C VAL A 128 2.67 -11.55 14.08
N LEU A 129 1.75 -11.73 13.12
CA LEU A 129 0.31 -11.75 13.37
C LEU A 129 -0.19 -13.02 14.08
N LYS A 130 0.58 -14.12 14.13
CA LYS A 130 0.20 -15.31 14.91
C LYS A 130 0.03 -15.00 16.40
N GLU A 131 0.78 -14.03 16.90
CA GLU A 131 0.85 -13.67 18.31
C GLU A 131 -0.30 -12.74 18.75
N LYS A 132 -1.13 -12.22 17.83
CA LYS A 132 -2.15 -11.21 18.11
C LYS A 132 -3.44 -11.39 17.30
N GLU A 133 -4.58 -10.99 17.85
CA GLU A 133 -5.78 -10.74 17.05
C GLU A 133 -5.75 -9.30 16.56
N ASN A 134 -5.69 -9.11 15.23
CA ASN A 134 -5.79 -7.81 14.61
C ASN A 134 -6.59 -7.92 13.31
N THR A 135 -7.51 -6.97 13.12
CA THR A 135 -8.44 -6.91 11.98
C THR A 135 -8.11 -5.78 11.01
N GLY A 136 -7.03 -5.04 11.25
CA GLY A 136 -6.62 -3.93 10.41
C GLY A 136 -6.04 -4.33 9.06
N LYS A 137 -5.54 -3.33 8.35
CA LYS A 137 -4.95 -3.42 7.02
C LYS A 137 -3.45 -3.16 7.08
N VAL A 138 -2.73 -3.83 6.19
CA VAL A 138 -1.34 -3.52 5.87
C VAL A 138 -1.31 -2.88 4.50
N TYR A 139 -0.91 -1.62 4.47
CA TYR A 139 -0.48 -0.94 3.26
C TYR A 139 1.02 -1.18 3.12
N CYS A 140 1.49 -1.54 1.93
CA CYS A 140 2.89 -1.88 1.72
C CYS A 140 3.34 -1.36 0.36
N TYR A 141 4.23 -0.37 0.37
CA TYR A 141 4.87 0.11 -0.84
C TYR A 141 6.29 -0.49 -0.92
N ILE A 142 6.62 -1.11 -2.05
CA ILE A 142 7.95 -1.70 -2.26
C ILE A 142 8.67 -0.88 -3.33
N THR A 143 9.64 -0.09 -2.89
CA THR A 143 10.33 0.91 -3.74
C THR A 143 10.96 0.30 -4.98
N ARG A 144 11.61 -0.87 -4.86
CA ARG A 144 12.26 -1.53 -6.01
C ARG A 144 11.29 -2.03 -7.09
N LEU A 145 10.01 -2.22 -6.73
CA LEU A 145 8.97 -2.70 -7.63
C LEU A 145 8.06 -1.57 -8.10
N ASP A 146 8.20 -0.37 -7.50
CA ASP A 146 7.27 0.74 -7.69
C ASP A 146 5.80 0.28 -7.58
N THR A 147 5.53 -0.55 -6.56
CA THR A 147 4.21 -1.19 -6.40
C THR A 147 3.70 -1.00 -4.99
N PHE A 148 2.46 -0.55 -4.92
CA PHE A 148 1.68 -0.42 -3.69
C PHE A 148 0.74 -1.61 -3.53
N TYR A 149 0.75 -2.23 -2.36
CA TYR A 149 -0.08 -3.36 -1.99
C TYR A 149 -0.95 -3.00 -0.80
N GLN A 150 -2.17 -3.54 -0.79
CA GLN A 150 -3.06 -3.51 0.37
C GLN A 150 -3.44 -4.95 0.73
N TRP A 151 -3.27 -5.32 1.99
CA TRP A 151 -3.62 -6.65 2.51
C TRP A 151 -4.43 -6.54 3.81
N ASN A 152 -5.41 -7.42 4.00
CA ASN A 152 -6.06 -7.56 5.30
C ASN A 152 -5.19 -8.40 6.24
N MET A 153 -5.02 -7.97 7.49
CA MET A 153 -4.22 -8.71 8.47
C MET A 153 -4.81 -10.09 8.79
N GLN A 154 -6.14 -10.23 8.79
CA GLN A 154 -6.79 -11.53 8.99
C GLN A 154 -6.44 -12.53 7.89
N ASP A 155 -6.40 -12.10 6.63
CA ASP A 155 -6.07 -12.97 5.50
C ASP A 155 -4.60 -13.40 5.55
N LEU A 156 -3.71 -12.46 5.89
CA LEU A 156 -2.29 -12.73 6.09
C LEU A 156 -2.05 -13.72 7.25
N LYS A 157 -2.77 -13.56 8.36
CA LYS A 157 -2.64 -14.44 9.54
C LYS A 157 -3.01 -15.90 9.22
N HIS A 158 -4.10 -16.10 8.49
CA HIS A 158 -4.60 -17.45 8.20
C HIS A 158 -3.93 -18.10 6.99
N ASN A 159 -3.12 -17.34 6.23
CA ASN A 159 -2.40 -17.81 5.05
C ASN A 159 -3.24 -18.76 4.18
N LYS A 160 -4.52 -18.42 3.98
CA LYS A 160 -5.34 -19.15 3.02
C LYS A 160 -4.76 -18.80 1.66
N ALA A 161 -4.09 -19.76 1.01
CA ALA A 161 -4.02 -19.75 -0.43
C ALA A 161 -5.47 -19.50 -0.95
N PRO A 162 -5.67 -18.63 -1.96
CA PRO A 162 -7.01 -18.34 -2.43
C PRO A 162 -7.74 -19.64 -2.75
N LYS A 163 -8.81 -19.96 -2.02
CA LYS A 163 -9.77 -20.98 -2.44
C LYS A 163 -10.58 -20.34 -3.57
N GLY A 164 -10.24 -20.70 -4.80
CA GLY A 164 -10.85 -20.16 -6.01
C GLY A 164 -10.07 -18.97 -6.56
N ALA A 165 -8.96 -19.25 -7.21
CA ALA A 165 -8.62 -18.42 -8.36
C ALA A 165 -9.77 -18.61 -9.37
N LEU A 166 -10.52 -17.56 -9.67
CA LEU A 166 -11.12 -17.45 -10.99
C LEU A 166 -9.95 -17.41 -11.97
N SER A 167 -9.53 -18.59 -12.42
CA SER A 167 -8.69 -18.74 -13.59
C SER A 167 -9.52 -18.24 -14.77
N LEU A 168 -9.13 -17.11 -15.34
CA LEU A 168 -9.40 -16.87 -16.76
C LEU A 168 -8.85 -18.09 -17.52
N PRO A 169 -9.62 -18.71 -18.44
CA PRO A 169 -9.21 -19.95 -19.07
C PRO A 169 -7.89 -19.74 -19.79
N GLN A 170 -6.86 -20.49 -19.38
CA GLN A 170 -5.66 -20.66 -20.17
C GLN A 170 -6.06 -21.52 -21.37
N ALA A 171 -5.80 -21.01 -22.58
CA ALA A 171 -5.94 -21.79 -23.79
C ALA A 171 -5.03 -23.02 -23.70
N ASP A 172 -5.64 -24.19 -23.80
CA ASP A 172 -4.97 -25.49 -23.87
C ASP A 172 -3.91 -25.45 -24.98
N LYS A 173 -2.64 -25.56 -24.58
CA LYS A 173 -1.56 -25.98 -25.47
C LYS A 173 -1.34 -27.46 -25.27
N ASN A 174 -2.04 -28.27 -26.05
CA ASN A 174 -1.55 -29.44 -26.79
C ASN A 174 -2.71 -30.36 -27.16
N GLN A 175 -3.22 -30.18 -28.38
CA GLN A 175 -3.59 -31.32 -29.21
C GLN A 175 -2.91 -31.13 -30.56
N ASP A 176 -2.22 -32.20 -30.97
CA ASP A 176 -1.47 -32.33 -32.21
C ASP A 176 -2.32 -32.11 -33.47
N SER A 177 -1.58 -31.86 -34.55
CA SER A 177 -1.95 -31.97 -35.97
C SER A 177 -3.06 -31.03 -36.46
N ASP A 178 -2.66 -29.92 -37.06
CA ASP A 178 -2.70 -29.88 -38.52
C ASP A 178 -1.74 -28.82 -39.08
N ILE A 179 -0.96 -29.28 -40.04
CA ILE A 179 0.01 -28.52 -40.82
C ILE A 179 -0.75 -27.46 -41.62
N PHE A 180 -0.56 -26.18 -41.30
CA PHE A 180 -0.79 -25.10 -42.26
C PHE A 180 0.55 -24.48 -42.65
N ASN A 181 0.98 -24.88 -43.85
CA ASN A 181 2.18 -24.43 -44.52
C ASN A 181 2.04 -22.93 -44.85
N ILE A 182 2.88 -22.09 -44.25
CA ILE A 182 3.03 -20.67 -44.62
C ILE A 182 3.90 -20.62 -45.88
N ALA A 183 3.34 -21.12 -46.99
CA ALA A 183 3.93 -21.06 -48.32
C ALA A 183 2.88 -20.80 -49.43
N ASP A 184 1.58 -20.83 -49.10
CA ASP A 184 0.49 -20.65 -50.08
C ASP A 184 -0.24 -19.29 -50.00
N PHE A 185 0.22 -18.35 -49.16
CA PHE A 185 -0.38 -17.01 -49.06
C PHE A 185 0.23 -15.97 -50.02
N GLU A 186 1.30 -16.29 -50.75
CA GLU A 186 1.94 -15.38 -51.72
C GLU A 186 1.68 -15.75 -53.20
N LYS A 187 0.64 -16.54 -53.49
CA LYS A 187 0.24 -16.86 -54.88
C LYS A 187 -1.18 -16.45 -55.28
N LYS A 188 -1.89 -15.68 -54.44
CA LYS A 188 -3.23 -15.16 -54.75
C LYS A 188 -3.35 -13.64 -54.81
N SER A 189 -2.25 -12.89 -54.78
CA SER A 189 -2.25 -11.43 -54.99
C SER A 189 -1.81 -10.99 -56.40
N SER A 190 -1.61 -11.92 -57.34
CA SER A 190 -1.14 -11.61 -58.70
C SER A 190 -2.03 -12.10 -59.86
N GLU A 191 -3.24 -12.59 -59.60
CA GLU A 191 -4.21 -12.96 -60.66
C GLU A 191 -5.53 -12.16 -60.67
N GLU A 192 -5.68 -11.11 -59.86
CA GLU A 192 -6.80 -10.15 -59.97
C GLU A 192 -6.36 -8.77 -60.47
N LEU A 193 -5.43 -8.75 -61.44
CA LEU A 193 -5.16 -7.61 -62.30
C LEU A 193 -4.94 -8.09 -63.74
N LYS A 194 -6.02 -8.45 -64.42
CA LYS A 194 -6.18 -8.37 -65.88
C LYS A 194 -7.58 -7.89 -66.22
#